data_AF-A0A0M9E5R4-F1
#
_entry.id   AF-A0A0M9E5R4-F1
#
_cell.length_a   1.000
_cell.length_b   1.000
_cell.length_c   1.000
_cell.angle_alpha   90.00
_cell.angle_beta   90.00
_cell.angle_gamma   90.00
#
_symmetry.space_group_name_H-M   'P 1'
#
loop_
_entity.id
_entity.type
_entity.pdbx_description
1 polymer ?
#
loop_
_entity_poly.entity_id
_entity_poly.type
_entity_poly.pdbx_seq_one_letter_code
_entity_poly.pdbx_strand_id
1 'polypeptide(L)'
;MSAENNKQKIKAIKKLIADYCDANLHKMYKAYILNLWLAASRNKSLNMSKGKNEIWAASLIHAIARLNFLSDHKNPDEHHVTLDALCDYFQTKKSTIGNKATLIIKNCNIRTGQPEYCRSDITDMTTFYKTQDGLIIDKNTARKMFGKEIVVETASEEESAEIERFMAERKRLEEEKLQQKKERRLEINRMIAEKKKAKKIEWDKKQLRLFDI
;
A
#
# COMPACT_ATOMS: atom_id res chain seq x y z
N MET A 1 0.33 3.41 23.33
CA MET A 1 1.39 4.12 22.58
C MET A 1 0.79 5.33 21.90
N SER A 2 1.38 6.52 22.06
CA SER A 2 0.90 7.78 21.48
C SER A 2 0.93 7.77 19.94
N ALA A 3 0.01 8.48 19.29
CA ALA A 3 -0.02 8.66 17.84
C ALA A 3 1.28 9.27 17.30
N GLU A 4 1.99 10.05 18.12
CA GLU A 4 3.27 10.68 17.78
C GLU A 4 4.40 9.66 17.63
N ASN A 5 4.48 8.68 18.53
CA ASN A 5 5.49 7.63 18.47
C ASN A 5 5.33 6.77 17.20
N ASN A 6 4.08 6.53 16.77
CA ASN A 6 3.81 5.83 15.51
C ASN A 6 4.30 6.62 14.28
N LYS A 7 4.10 7.95 14.26
CA LYS A 7 4.60 8.80 13.18
C LYS A 7 6.13 8.80 13.12
N GLN A 8 6.79 8.92 14.26
CA GLN A 8 8.26 8.88 14.34
C GLN A 8 8.81 7.55 13.83
N LYS A 9 8.19 6.43 14.22
CA LYS A 9 8.54 5.10 13.73
C LYS A 9 8.38 4.97 12.21
N ILE A 10 7.25 5.42 11.67
CA ILE A 10 6.97 5.42 10.22
C ILE A 10 8.04 6.23 9.46
N LYS A 11 8.44 7.39 10.00
CA LYS A 11 9.52 8.23 9.45
C LYS A 11 10.88 7.53 9.52
N ALA A 12 11.19 6.86 10.62
CA ALA A 12 12.44 6.10 10.76
C ALA A 12 12.55 4.97 9.75
N ILE A 13 11.47 4.20 9.52
CA ILE A 13 11.42 3.16 8.48
C ILE A 13 11.67 3.76 7.09
N LYS A 14 11.03 4.91 6.78
CA LYS A 14 11.24 5.61 5.51
C LYS A 14 12.70 5.98 5.29
N LYS A 15 13.36 6.48 6.35
CA LYS A 15 14.78 6.85 6.30
C LYS A 15 15.65 5.63 6.01
N LEU A 16 15.46 4.52 6.71
CA LEU A 16 16.20 3.27 6.46
C LEU A 16 16.05 2.77 5.02
N ILE A 17 14.84 2.86 4.46
CA ILE A 17 14.58 2.53 3.06
C ILE A 17 15.36 3.46 2.14
N ALA A 18 15.27 4.78 2.36
CA ALA A 18 15.96 5.76 1.53
C ALA A 18 17.48 5.55 1.56
N ASP A 19 18.06 5.40 2.74
CA ASP A 19 19.49 5.18 2.95
C ASP A 19 19.98 3.92 2.20
N TYR A 20 19.25 2.80 2.30
CA TYR A 20 19.58 1.57 1.54
C TYR A 20 19.47 1.78 0.04
N CYS A 21 18.37 2.39 -0.43
CA CYS A 21 18.13 2.56 -1.85
C CYS A 21 19.18 3.49 -2.48
N ASP A 22 19.53 4.58 -1.82
CA ASP A 22 20.50 5.55 -2.34
C ASP A 22 21.92 4.95 -2.44
N ALA A 23 22.24 3.97 -1.60
CA ALA A 23 23.53 3.29 -1.63
C ALA A 23 23.57 2.07 -2.57
N ASN A 24 22.45 1.37 -2.80
CA ASN A 24 22.47 0.01 -3.38
C ASN A 24 21.49 -0.21 -4.55
N LEU A 25 20.63 0.76 -4.90
CA LEU A 25 19.57 0.55 -5.88
C LEU A 25 19.42 1.71 -6.86
N HIS A 26 19.05 1.36 -8.09
CA HIS A 26 18.63 2.37 -9.06
C HIS A 26 17.39 3.15 -8.57
N LYS A 27 17.35 4.46 -8.89
CA LYS A 27 16.33 5.42 -8.41
C LYS A 27 14.88 4.98 -8.67
N MET A 28 14.64 4.23 -9.74
CA MET A 28 13.31 3.73 -10.10
C MET A 28 12.73 2.82 -8.99
N TYR A 29 13.53 1.88 -8.46
CA TYR A 29 13.06 0.96 -7.43
C TYR A 29 12.78 1.66 -6.11
N LYS A 30 13.53 2.72 -5.79
CA LYS A 30 13.24 3.58 -4.64
C LYS A 30 11.81 4.12 -4.69
N ALA A 31 11.33 4.53 -5.87
CA ALA A 31 9.96 5.02 -6.03
C ALA A 31 8.93 3.93 -5.72
N TYR A 32 9.08 2.72 -6.27
CA TYR A 32 8.18 1.59 -6.00
C TYR A 32 8.16 1.21 -4.51
N ILE A 33 9.32 1.19 -3.85
CA ILE A 33 9.41 0.85 -2.42
C ILE A 33 8.76 1.94 -1.57
N LEU A 34 8.92 3.22 -1.93
CA LEU A 34 8.27 4.32 -1.22
C LEU A 34 6.75 4.34 -1.43
N ASN A 35 6.26 3.97 -2.61
CA ASN A 35 4.83 3.78 -2.86
C ASN A 35 4.28 2.66 -1.96
N LEU A 36 4.98 1.52 -1.91
CA LEU A 36 4.61 0.40 -1.06
C LEU A 36 4.65 0.77 0.43
N TRP A 37 5.68 1.48 0.87
CA TRP A 37 5.77 2.00 2.24
C TRP A 37 4.57 2.88 2.58
N LEU A 38 4.15 3.79 1.68
CA LEU A 38 3.01 4.67 1.90
C LEU A 38 1.68 3.89 1.96
N ALA A 39 1.51 2.86 1.13
CA ALA A 39 0.36 1.96 1.18
C ALA A 39 0.34 1.20 2.52
N ALA A 40 1.47 0.61 2.91
CA ALA A 40 1.62 -0.15 4.15
C ALA A 40 1.41 0.72 5.40
N SER A 41 1.94 1.95 5.42
CA SER A 41 1.83 2.86 6.57
C SER A 41 0.40 3.32 6.84
N ARG A 42 -0.44 3.35 5.80
CA ARG A 42 -1.87 3.68 5.91
C ARG A 42 -2.73 2.46 6.25
N ASN A 43 -2.20 1.26 6.05
CA ASN A 43 -2.92 0.02 6.32
C ASN A 43 -2.84 -0.37 7.80
N LYS A 44 -3.97 -0.23 8.49
CA LYS A 44 -4.07 -0.54 9.94
C LYS A 44 -3.88 -2.02 10.25
N SER A 45 -4.19 -2.95 9.34
CA SER A 45 -4.05 -4.39 9.60
C SER A 45 -2.59 -4.81 9.78
N LEU A 46 -1.68 -4.12 9.10
CA LEU A 46 -0.24 -4.39 9.18
C LEU A 46 0.39 -3.96 10.51
N ASN A 47 -0.26 -3.05 11.23
CA ASN A 47 0.17 -2.56 12.53
C ASN A 47 1.69 -2.27 12.60
N MET A 48 2.16 -1.41 11.70
CA MET A 48 3.58 -1.02 11.58
C MET A 48 4.19 -0.42 12.86
N SER A 49 3.36 -0.07 13.86
CA SER A 49 3.82 0.34 15.18
C SER A 49 4.59 -0.77 15.92
N LYS A 50 4.37 -2.04 15.58
CA LYS A 50 5.00 -3.21 16.21
C LYS A 50 6.18 -3.74 15.39
N GLY A 51 7.16 -4.33 16.07
CA GLY A 51 8.35 -4.93 15.45
C GLY A 51 9.50 -3.95 15.21
N LYS A 52 10.66 -4.46 14.82
CA LYS A 52 11.88 -3.67 14.55
C LYS A 52 11.77 -2.88 13.24
N ASN A 53 12.36 -1.70 13.17
CA ASN A 53 12.28 -0.83 11.99
C ASN A 53 13.02 -1.44 10.79
N GLU A 54 14.14 -2.08 11.07
CA GLU A 54 15.03 -2.77 10.13
C GLU A 54 14.29 -3.92 9.44
N ILE A 55 13.52 -4.70 10.21
CA ILE A 55 12.69 -5.77 9.65
C ILE A 55 11.64 -5.18 8.69
N TRP A 56 10.98 -4.08 9.06
CA TRP A 56 10.00 -3.43 8.17
C TRP A 56 10.64 -2.91 6.89
N ALA A 57 11.77 -2.19 7.00
CA ALA A 57 12.50 -1.66 5.85
C ALA A 57 12.93 -2.78 4.91
N ALA A 58 13.63 -3.80 5.42
CA ALA A 58 14.08 -4.94 4.65
C ALA A 58 12.91 -5.70 3.99
N SER A 59 11.77 -5.84 4.68
CA SER A 59 10.59 -6.54 4.14
C SER A 59 9.91 -5.78 3.01
N LEU A 60 9.86 -4.45 3.09
CA LEU A 60 9.31 -3.60 2.04
C LEU A 60 10.20 -3.63 0.79
N ILE A 61 11.52 -3.55 0.97
CA ILE A 61 12.49 -3.67 -0.12
C ILE A 61 12.39 -5.07 -0.75
N HIS A 62 12.39 -6.12 0.07
CA HIS A 62 12.29 -7.50 -0.41
C HIS A 62 10.97 -7.77 -1.16
N ALA A 63 9.86 -7.16 -0.73
CA ALA A 63 8.59 -7.28 -1.44
C ALA A 63 8.68 -6.75 -2.87
N ILE A 64 9.24 -5.55 -3.07
CA ILE A 64 9.46 -4.99 -4.41
C ILE A 64 10.50 -5.79 -5.19
N ALA A 65 11.57 -6.25 -4.53
CA ALA A 65 12.58 -7.08 -5.18
C ALA A 65 11.99 -8.37 -5.76
N ARG A 66 11.07 -9.02 -5.04
CA ARG A 66 10.35 -10.21 -5.53
C ARG A 66 9.40 -9.88 -6.67
N LEU A 67 8.65 -8.78 -6.59
CA LEU A 67 7.72 -8.37 -7.65
C LEU A 67 8.45 -8.03 -8.97
N ASN A 68 9.73 -7.64 -8.87
CA ASN A 68 10.54 -7.22 -10.02
C ASN A 68 11.66 -8.20 -10.38
N PHE A 69 11.65 -9.41 -9.80
CA PHE A 69 12.66 -10.45 -10.04
C PHE A 69 14.12 -9.95 -9.86
N LEU A 70 14.37 -9.08 -8.87
CA LEU A 70 15.70 -8.47 -8.67
C LEU A 70 16.75 -9.44 -8.13
N SER A 71 16.36 -10.63 -7.68
CA SER A 71 17.29 -11.68 -7.28
C SER A 71 17.72 -12.56 -8.46
N ASP A 72 17.10 -12.43 -9.63
CA ASP A 72 17.43 -13.26 -10.79
C ASP A 72 18.62 -12.66 -11.54
N HIS A 73 19.67 -13.46 -11.72
CA HIS A 73 20.88 -13.09 -12.47
C HIS A 73 20.60 -12.89 -13.97
N LYS A 74 19.49 -13.40 -14.49
CA LYS A 74 19.05 -13.18 -15.88
C LYS A 74 18.34 -11.84 -16.06
N ASN A 75 18.06 -11.12 -14.98
CA ASN A 75 17.44 -9.82 -15.07
C ASN A 75 18.44 -8.84 -15.73
N PRO A 76 18.06 -8.13 -16.81
CA PRO A 76 18.96 -7.22 -17.51
C PRO A 76 19.40 -6.00 -16.68
N ASP A 77 18.77 -5.75 -15.53
CA ASP A 77 19.20 -4.71 -14.61
C ASP A 77 20.35 -5.21 -13.72
N GLU A 78 21.51 -4.53 -13.77
CA GLU A 78 22.73 -4.83 -13.00
C GLU A 78 22.56 -4.77 -11.47
N HIS A 79 21.42 -4.27 -10.98
CA HIS A 79 21.19 -4.01 -9.57
C HIS A 79 20.42 -5.16 -8.93
N HIS A 80 21.15 -6.21 -8.56
CA HIS A 80 20.58 -7.37 -7.89
C HIS A 80 20.31 -7.11 -6.41
N VAL A 81 19.13 -7.50 -5.94
CA VAL A 81 18.81 -7.52 -4.51
C VAL A 81 18.51 -8.94 -4.09
N THR A 82 19.49 -9.56 -3.44
CA THR A 82 19.32 -10.87 -2.82
C THR A 82 18.80 -10.74 -1.40
N LEU A 83 18.12 -11.79 -0.93
CA LEU A 83 17.64 -11.82 0.45
C LEU A 83 18.82 -11.88 1.45
N ASP A 84 19.94 -12.50 1.07
CA ASP A 84 21.19 -12.50 1.84
C ASP A 84 21.72 -11.08 2.06
N ALA A 85 21.91 -10.31 0.98
CA ALA A 85 22.42 -8.94 1.07
C ALA A 85 21.53 -8.05 1.96
N LEU A 86 20.21 -8.22 1.88
CA LEU A 86 19.28 -7.52 2.78
C LEU A 86 19.42 -7.96 4.25
N CYS A 87 19.59 -9.26 4.50
CA CYS A 87 19.77 -9.78 5.85
C CYS A 87 21.06 -9.24 6.48
N ASP A 88 22.14 -9.20 5.71
CA ASP A 88 23.44 -8.69 6.16
C ASP A 88 23.40 -7.19 6.40
N TYR A 89 22.83 -6.40 5.48
CA TYR A 89 22.72 -4.96 5.64
C TYR A 89 21.88 -4.57 6.87
N PHE A 90 20.70 -5.20 7.03
CA PHE A 90 19.76 -4.83 8.09
C PHE A 90 19.95 -5.64 9.39
N GLN A 91 20.90 -6.58 9.42
CA GLN A 91 21.16 -7.48 10.55
C GLN A 91 19.90 -8.24 10.99
N THR A 92 19.29 -8.95 10.04
CA THR A 92 17.99 -9.62 10.19
C THR A 92 18.00 -11.05 9.63
N LYS A 93 16.91 -11.81 9.84
CA LYS A 93 16.81 -13.21 9.41
C LYS A 93 15.92 -13.36 8.17
N LYS A 94 16.36 -14.21 7.22
CA LYS A 94 15.64 -14.51 5.96
C LYS A 94 14.16 -14.84 6.17
N SER A 95 13.87 -15.80 7.05
CA SER A 95 12.50 -16.24 7.33
C SER A 95 11.61 -15.11 7.86
N THR A 96 12.18 -14.19 8.63
CA THR A 96 11.45 -13.08 9.23
C THR A 96 11.07 -12.04 8.18
N ILE A 97 12.02 -11.65 7.33
CA ILE A 97 11.81 -10.69 6.25
C ILE A 97 10.89 -11.28 5.19
N GLY A 98 11.14 -12.52 4.74
CA GLY A 98 10.34 -13.21 3.73
C GLY A 98 8.88 -13.34 4.14
N ASN A 99 8.61 -13.83 5.36
CA ASN A 99 7.25 -13.97 5.86
C ASN A 99 6.53 -12.62 5.98
N LYS A 100 7.23 -11.58 6.45
CA LYS A 100 6.64 -10.24 6.57
C LYS A 100 6.41 -9.61 5.20
N ALA A 101 7.30 -9.79 4.23
CA ALA A 101 7.10 -9.32 2.87
C ALA A 101 5.85 -9.98 2.24
N THR A 102 5.63 -11.28 2.46
CA THR A 102 4.41 -11.98 2.04
C THR A 102 3.16 -11.40 2.73
N LEU A 103 3.24 -11.13 4.02
CA LEU A 103 2.16 -10.48 4.77
C LEU A 103 1.83 -9.08 4.21
N ILE A 104 2.85 -8.29 3.85
CA ILE A 104 2.68 -6.95 3.26
C ILE A 104 1.94 -7.05 1.93
N ILE A 105 2.43 -7.87 1.00
CA ILE A 105 1.83 -8.05 -0.33
C ILE A 105 0.36 -8.46 -0.19
N LYS A 106 0.07 -9.45 0.67
CA LYS A 106 -1.29 -9.92 0.92
C LYS A 106 -2.20 -8.83 1.49
N ASN A 107 -1.77 -8.12 2.53
CA ASN A 107 -2.62 -7.12 3.19
C ASN A 107 -2.82 -5.85 2.38
N CYS A 108 -1.85 -5.49 1.54
CA CYS A 108 -1.96 -4.37 0.61
C CYS A 108 -2.64 -4.76 -0.71
N ASN A 109 -3.08 -6.02 -0.87
CA ASN A 109 -3.72 -6.55 -2.09
C ASN A 109 -2.89 -6.27 -3.36
N ILE A 110 -1.58 -6.46 -3.25
CA ILE A 110 -0.64 -6.20 -4.35
C ILE A 110 -0.57 -7.43 -5.22
N ARG A 111 -0.75 -7.22 -6.53
CA ARG A 111 -0.62 -8.24 -7.55
C ARG A 111 0.64 -7.99 -8.37
N THR A 112 1.23 -9.06 -8.88
CA THR A 112 2.32 -8.98 -9.85
C THR A 112 1.87 -8.16 -11.06
N GLY A 113 2.72 -7.25 -11.54
CA GLY A 113 2.41 -6.42 -12.70
C GLY A 113 1.71 -5.10 -12.42
N GLN A 114 1.35 -4.79 -11.17
CA GLN A 114 0.76 -3.48 -10.85
C GLN A 114 1.78 -2.35 -11.15
N PRO A 115 1.43 -1.36 -12.00
CA PRO A 115 2.34 -0.30 -12.44
C PRO A 115 2.98 0.51 -11.30
N GLU A 116 2.30 0.61 -10.15
CA GLU A 116 2.77 1.35 -8.99
C GLU A 116 3.94 0.67 -8.26
N TYR A 117 4.17 -0.62 -8.54
CA TYR A 117 5.15 -1.47 -7.83
C TYR A 117 6.06 -2.27 -8.76
N CYS A 118 5.73 -2.35 -10.06
CA CYS A 118 6.44 -3.16 -11.04
C CYS A 118 6.95 -2.30 -12.20
N ARG A 119 8.05 -2.73 -12.81
CA ARG A 119 8.51 -2.20 -14.09
C ARG A 119 7.49 -2.46 -15.20
N SER A 120 7.55 -1.64 -16.25
CA SER A 120 6.62 -1.70 -17.37
C SER A 120 6.68 -3.02 -18.14
N ASP A 121 7.86 -3.63 -18.29
CA ASP A 121 8.01 -4.93 -18.95
C ASP A 121 7.22 -6.04 -18.22
N ILE A 122 7.28 -6.05 -16.88
CA ILE A 122 6.54 -7.01 -16.04
C ILE A 122 5.04 -6.70 -16.08
N THR A 123 4.67 -5.41 -15.99
CA THR A 123 3.27 -4.98 -16.15
C THR A 123 2.70 -5.42 -17.48
N ASP A 124 3.42 -5.21 -18.58
CA ASP A 124 2.93 -5.57 -19.91
C ASP A 124 2.84 -7.09 -20.09
N MET A 125 3.81 -7.86 -19.57
CA MET A 125 3.76 -9.34 -19.58
C MET A 125 2.56 -9.91 -18.80
N THR A 126 2.09 -9.19 -17.78
CA THR A 126 1.01 -9.65 -16.88
C THR A 126 -0.34 -9.00 -17.22
N THR A 127 -0.37 -8.13 -18.24
CA THR A 127 -1.59 -7.53 -18.76
C THR A 127 -2.05 -8.35 -19.96
N PHE A 128 -3.26 -8.90 -19.86
CA PHE A 128 -3.83 -9.77 -20.90
C PHE A 128 -5.00 -9.10 -21.61
N TYR A 129 -5.12 -9.38 -22.90
CA TYR A 129 -6.23 -8.98 -23.77
C TYR A 129 -6.89 -10.24 -24.32
N LYS A 130 -8.20 -10.15 -24.57
CA LYS A 130 -8.94 -11.17 -25.31
C LYS A 130 -9.21 -10.63 -26.71
N THR A 131 -8.82 -11.37 -27.73
CA THR A 131 -9.07 -11.02 -29.14
C THR A 131 -10.54 -11.29 -29.52
N GLN A 132 -10.99 -10.78 -30.67
CA GLN A 132 -12.36 -11.00 -31.17
C GLN A 132 -12.68 -12.49 -31.37
N ASP A 133 -11.69 -13.30 -31.78
CA ASP A 133 -11.78 -14.75 -31.93
C ASP A 133 -11.62 -15.52 -30.60
N GLY A 134 -11.40 -14.81 -29.49
CA GLY A 134 -11.43 -15.37 -28.15
C GLY A 134 -10.09 -15.84 -27.58
N LEU A 135 -8.98 -15.60 -28.28
CA LEU A 135 -7.63 -15.89 -27.79
C LEU A 135 -7.22 -14.91 -26.69
N ILE A 136 -6.60 -15.42 -25.62
CA ILE A 136 -6.02 -14.59 -24.56
C ILE A 136 -4.53 -14.41 -24.85
N ILE A 137 -4.08 -13.17 -24.98
CA ILE A 137 -2.70 -12.81 -25.28
C ILE A 137 -2.20 -11.74 -24.31
N ASP A 138 -0.90 -11.75 -23.98
CA ASP A 138 -0.30 -10.68 -23.20
C ASP A 138 -0.09 -9.41 -24.04
N LYS A 139 0.08 -8.27 -23.38
CA LYS A 139 0.23 -6.96 -24.02
C LYS A 139 1.43 -6.86 -24.95
N ASN A 140 2.54 -7.51 -24.63
CA ASN A 140 3.71 -7.47 -25.49
C ASN A 140 3.48 -8.28 -26.76
N THR A 141 2.85 -9.45 -26.66
CA THR A 141 2.43 -10.23 -27.83
C THR A 141 1.42 -9.47 -28.67
N ALA A 142 0.41 -8.86 -28.04
CA ALA A 142 -0.58 -8.04 -28.73
C ALA A 142 0.05 -6.86 -29.48
N ARG A 143 1.00 -6.14 -28.87
CA ARG A 143 1.74 -5.06 -29.56
C ARG A 143 2.57 -5.55 -30.75
N LYS A 144 3.14 -6.76 -30.67
CA LYS A 144 3.92 -7.35 -31.77
C LYS A 144 3.04 -7.80 -32.93
N MET A 145 1.87 -8.38 -32.62
CA MET A 145 0.94 -8.89 -33.62
C MET A 145 0.15 -7.77 -34.31
N PHE A 146 -0.29 -6.76 -33.56
CA PHE A 146 -1.24 -5.75 -34.03
C PHE A 146 -0.66 -4.32 -34.13
N GLY A 147 0.61 -4.11 -33.75
CA GLY A 147 1.25 -2.78 -33.75
C GLY A 147 1.08 -1.99 -32.45
N LYS A 148 1.63 -0.76 -32.41
CA LYS A 148 1.68 0.10 -31.20
C LYS A 148 0.31 0.55 -30.68
N GLU A 149 -0.72 0.52 -31.52
CA GLU A 149 -2.09 0.86 -31.17
C GLU A 149 -2.94 -0.41 -31.14
N ILE A 150 -2.93 -1.08 -30.00
CA ILE A 150 -4.09 -1.91 -29.66
C ILE A 150 -5.20 -0.90 -29.37
N VAL A 151 -6.01 -0.59 -30.38
CA VAL A 151 -7.33 -0.01 -30.15
C VAL A 151 -8.10 -1.08 -29.40
N VAL A 152 -8.25 -0.89 -28.09
CA VAL A 152 -9.30 -1.60 -27.37
C VAL A 152 -10.58 -1.06 -27.98
N GLU A 153 -11.15 -1.76 -28.95
CA GLU A 153 -12.55 -1.60 -29.29
C GLU A 153 -13.31 -2.00 -28.02
N THR A 154 -13.58 -1.01 -27.18
CA THR A 154 -14.67 -1.08 -26.22
C THR A 154 -15.89 -1.45 -27.03
N ALA A 155 -16.34 -2.69 -26.89
CA ALA A 155 -17.40 -3.25 -27.70
C ALA A 155 -18.67 -2.40 -27.55
N SER A 156 -19.02 -1.66 -28.60
CA SER A 156 -20.17 -0.73 -28.66
C SER A 156 -20.18 0.45 -27.66
N GLU A 157 -20.88 1.51 -28.05
CA GLU A 157 -21.20 2.65 -27.19
C GLU A 157 -22.03 2.24 -25.96
N GLU A 158 -22.80 1.14 -26.07
CA GLU A 158 -23.66 0.64 -24.99
C GLU A 158 -22.86 0.01 -23.84
N GLU A 159 -21.87 -0.86 -24.11
CA GLU A 159 -21.06 -1.47 -23.04
C GLU A 159 -20.15 -0.42 -22.36
N SER A 160 -19.68 0.57 -23.12
CA SER A 160 -18.92 1.71 -22.58
C SER A 160 -19.77 2.53 -21.60
N ALA A 161 -21.01 2.81 -21.97
CA ALA A 161 -21.97 3.50 -21.10
C ALA A 161 -22.35 2.65 -19.88
N GLU A 162 -22.43 1.33 -20.02
CA GLU A 162 -22.73 0.43 -18.90
C GLU A 162 -21.58 0.40 -17.87
N ILE A 163 -20.33 0.31 -18.33
CA ILE A 163 -19.14 0.36 -17.46
C ILE A 163 -19.06 1.73 -16.77
N GLU A 164 -19.31 2.82 -17.48
CA GLU A 164 -19.28 4.17 -16.90
C GLU A 164 -20.37 4.34 -15.84
N ARG A 165 -21.60 3.87 -16.10
CA ARG A 165 -22.69 3.84 -15.11
C ARG A 165 -22.32 2.99 -13.90
N PHE A 166 -21.76 1.80 -14.10
CA PHE A 166 -21.35 0.91 -13.02
C PHE A 166 -20.25 1.54 -12.14
N MET A 167 -19.25 2.16 -12.76
CA MET A 167 -18.15 2.84 -12.06
C MET A 167 -18.64 4.09 -11.32
N ALA A 168 -19.56 4.85 -11.91
CA ALA A 168 -20.20 6.00 -11.27
C ALA A 168 -21.04 5.60 -10.05
N GLU A 169 -21.81 4.52 -10.15
CA GLU A 169 -22.61 3.98 -9.04
C GLU A 169 -21.71 3.49 -7.88
N ARG A 170 -20.64 2.78 -8.23
CA ARG A 170 -19.63 2.32 -7.27
C ARG A 170 -18.97 3.48 -6.51
N LYS A 171 -18.67 4.57 -7.21
CA LYS A 171 -18.08 5.79 -6.66
C LYS A 171 -19.07 6.51 -5.73
N ARG A 172 -20.34 6.66 -6.15
CA ARG A 172 -21.41 7.22 -5.30
C ARG A 172 -21.57 6.44 -4.00
N LEU A 173 -21.67 5.10 -4.09
CA LEU A 173 -21.81 4.24 -2.92
C LEU A 173 -20.60 4.36 -1.97
N GLU A 174 -19.41 4.57 -2.51
CA GLU A 174 -18.19 4.74 -1.72
C GLU A 174 -18.12 6.13 -1.07
N GLU A 175 -18.53 7.18 -1.78
CA GLU A 175 -18.68 8.54 -1.25
C GLU A 175 -19.74 8.62 -0.14
N GLU A 176 -20.90 7.96 -0.31
CA GLU A 176 -21.93 7.84 0.71
C GLU A 176 -21.43 7.09 1.94
N LYS A 177 -20.75 5.95 1.75
CA LYS A 177 -20.14 5.21 2.87
C LYS A 177 -19.11 6.05 3.61
N LEU A 178 -18.32 6.85 2.88
CA LEU A 178 -17.34 7.75 3.46
C LEU A 178 -18.03 8.87 4.24
N GLN A 179 -19.12 9.42 3.71
CA GLN A 179 -19.90 10.48 4.33
C GLN A 179 -20.60 9.99 5.60
N GLN A 180 -21.31 8.87 5.54
CA GLN A 180 -21.92 8.22 6.72
C GLN A 180 -20.87 7.90 7.81
N LYS A 181 -19.65 7.53 7.41
CA LYS A 181 -18.57 7.27 8.35
C LYS A 181 -18.03 8.56 8.99
N LYS A 182 -17.98 9.67 8.24
CA LYS A 182 -17.63 10.99 8.78
C LYS A 182 -18.70 11.47 9.76
N GLU A 183 -19.97 11.34 9.42
CA GLU A 183 -21.11 11.71 10.25
C GLU A 183 -21.15 10.91 11.54
N ARG A 184 -21.07 9.57 11.47
CA ARG A 184 -20.96 8.70 12.65
C ARG A 184 -19.81 9.10 13.56
N ARG A 185 -18.66 9.47 12.98
CA ARG A 185 -17.50 9.91 13.77
C ARG A 185 -17.74 11.26 14.44
N LEU A 186 -18.43 12.18 13.77
CA LEU A 186 -18.77 13.49 14.32
C LEU A 186 -19.76 13.36 15.48
N GLU A 187 -20.74 12.47 15.35
CA GLU A 187 -21.71 12.17 16.39
C GLU A 187 -21.08 11.48 17.60
N ILE A 188 -20.21 10.49 17.39
CA ILE A 188 -19.42 9.87 18.46
C ILE A 188 -18.58 10.92 19.19
N ASN A 189 -17.95 11.85 18.45
CA ASN A 189 -17.15 12.92 19.05
C ASN A 189 -18.02 13.87 19.90
N ARG A 190 -19.24 14.20 19.45
CA ARG A 190 -20.19 15.01 20.22
C ARG A 190 -20.60 14.31 21.52
N MET A 191 -20.99 13.04 21.45
CA MET A 191 -21.33 12.23 22.64
C MET A 191 -20.17 12.16 23.64
N ILE A 192 -18.94 11.99 23.17
CA ILE A 192 -17.75 11.98 24.03
C ILE A 192 -17.54 13.34 24.70
N ALA A 193 -17.73 14.44 23.97
CA ALA A 193 -17.59 15.79 24.50
C ALA A 193 -18.64 16.10 25.59
N GLU A 194 -19.89 15.68 25.38
CA GLU A 194 -20.98 15.83 26.36
C GLU A 194 -20.70 14.99 27.61
N LYS A 195 -20.31 13.72 27.47
CA LYS A 195 -19.91 12.88 28.62
C LYS A 195 -18.75 13.49 29.40
N LYS A 196 -17.78 14.11 28.73
CA LYS A 196 -16.67 14.82 29.39
C LYS A 196 -17.15 16.05 30.15
N LYS A 197 -18.04 16.86 29.55
CA LYS A 197 -18.65 18.03 30.22
C LYS A 197 -19.45 17.60 31.44
N ALA A 198 -20.28 16.57 31.34
CA ALA A 198 -21.06 16.04 32.46
C ALA A 198 -20.16 15.54 33.60
N LYS A 199 -19.11 14.77 33.28
CA LYS A 199 -18.11 14.33 34.28
C LYS A 199 -17.37 15.49 34.92
N LYS A 200 -17.06 16.56 34.17
CA LYS A 200 -16.42 17.76 34.71
C LYS A 200 -17.35 18.47 35.70
N ILE A 201 -18.60 18.69 35.34
CA ILE A 201 -19.62 19.30 36.21
C ILE A 201 -19.81 18.46 37.48
N GLU A 202 -19.85 17.13 37.35
CA GLU A 202 -19.95 16.21 38.49
C GLU A 202 -18.72 16.30 39.41
N TRP A 203 -17.52 16.33 38.83
CA TRP A 203 -16.27 16.49 39.56
C TRP A 203 -16.19 17.84 40.28
N ASP A 204 -16.54 18.94 39.61
CA ASP A 204 -16.58 20.29 40.19
C ASP A 204 -17.57 20.34 41.38
N LYS A 205 -18.77 19.75 41.24
CA LYS A 205 -19.76 19.64 42.34
C LYS A 205 -19.29 18.78 43.51
N LYS A 206 -18.43 17.80 43.27
CA LYS A 206 -17.85 16.94 44.32
C LYS A 206 -16.70 17.64 45.04
N GLN A 207 -15.93 18.47 44.33
CA GLN A 207 -14.90 19.33 44.92
C GLN A 207 -15.51 20.41 45.80
N LEU A 208 -16.54 21.14 45.34
CA LEU A 208 -17.23 22.16 46.15
C LEU A 208 -17.74 21.61 47.50
N ARG A 209 -18.35 20.42 47.50
CA ARG A 209 -18.81 19.75 48.73
C ARG A 209 -17.70 19.32 49.69
N LEU A 210 -16.45 19.29 49.24
CA LEU A 210 -15.29 18.93 50.06
C LEU A 210 -14.74 20.13 50.86
N PHE A 211 -15.14 21.35 50.52
CA PHE A 211 -14.71 22.61 51.16
C PHE A 211 -15.80 23.23 52.07
N ASP A 212 -16.95 22.59 52.24
CA ASP A 212 -18.07 23.03 53.09
C ASP A 212 -18.01 22.43 54.52
N ILE A 213 -16.82 22.18 55.07
CA ILE A 213 -16.57 21.80 56.49
C ILE A 213 -15.77 22.91 57.14
#